data_AF-A0A4S5EQU5-F1
#
_entry.id   AF-A0A4S5EQU5-F1
#
_cell.length_a   1.000
_cell.length_b   1.000
_cell.length_c   1.000
_cell.angle_alpha   90.00
_cell.angle_beta   90.00
_cell.angle_gamma   90.00
#
_symmetry.space_group_name_H-M   'P 1'
#
loop_
_entity.id
_entity.type
_entity.pdbx_description
1 polymer ?
#
loop_
_entity_poly.entity_id
_entity_poly.type
_entity_poly.pdbx_seq_one_letter_code
_entity_poly.pdbx_strand_id
1 'polypeptide(L)'
;MMDGTPSTAARTPQSGSSSASEKTTPAALAADRYELALEVLFEAFDRVLSGPQWTPGGRPPVDRALDHERRYWRTTAPTGLGVGEAVREWSVGLATLAGAVTEPDADRLLSILPPLADVAAERAGLTAWLTSLYSGPELVNPLRPDRLGEALVARLLDTAPGGGAALLTTLFKLPADEQIAHC
;
A
#
# COMPACT_ATOMS: atom_id res chain seq x y z
N MET A 1 11.71 32.55 -83.17
CA MET A 1 10.25 32.36 -83.07
C MET A 1 10.05 31.15 -82.15
N MET A 2 9.36 31.35 -81.02
CA MET A 2 8.90 30.34 -80.03
C MET A 2 10.01 29.62 -79.25
N ASP A 3 10.28 29.99 -78.00
CA ASP A 3 9.56 29.69 -76.73
C ASP A 3 10.13 28.43 -76.04
N GLY A 4 10.57 28.61 -74.79
CA GLY A 4 11.15 27.53 -73.98
C GLY A 4 11.70 28.05 -72.65
N THR A 5 10.80 28.34 -71.72
CA THR A 5 11.06 28.67 -70.31
C THR A 5 11.89 27.58 -69.59
N PRO A 6 12.90 27.93 -68.79
CA PRO A 6 13.36 27.06 -67.72
C PRO A 6 12.57 27.31 -66.43
N SER A 7 11.76 26.33 -66.03
CA SER A 7 11.08 26.28 -64.74
C SER A 7 12.12 26.20 -63.61
N THR A 8 12.23 27.29 -62.83
CA THR A 8 13.07 27.36 -61.63
C THR A 8 12.34 26.70 -60.48
N ALA A 9 12.68 25.46 -60.17
CA ALA A 9 12.30 24.82 -58.91
C ALA A 9 13.17 25.40 -57.78
N ALA A 10 12.60 26.31 -57.01
CA ALA A 10 13.20 26.79 -55.77
C ALA A 10 13.29 25.62 -54.77
N ARG A 11 14.51 25.13 -54.51
CA ARG A 11 14.82 24.27 -53.37
C ARG A 11 14.74 25.12 -52.11
N THR A 12 13.66 24.95 -51.35
CA THR A 12 13.55 25.43 -49.97
C THR A 12 14.62 24.74 -49.12
N PRO A 13 15.45 25.46 -48.35
CA PRO A 13 16.36 24.82 -47.41
C PRO A 13 15.55 24.16 -46.29
N GLN A 14 15.78 22.86 -46.13
CA GLN A 14 15.26 22.04 -45.05
C GLN A 14 15.95 22.50 -43.76
N SER A 15 15.31 23.42 -43.03
CA SER A 15 15.66 23.70 -41.64
C SER A 15 15.41 22.44 -40.83
N GLY A 16 16.50 21.70 -40.60
CA GLY A 16 16.57 20.71 -39.54
C GLY A 16 16.38 21.42 -38.20
N SER A 17 15.14 21.56 -37.76
CA SER A 17 14.84 21.67 -36.34
C SER A 17 15.18 20.32 -35.73
N SER A 18 16.42 20.18 -35.29
CA SER A 18 16.77 19.27 -34.20
C SER A 18 16.02 19.82 -32.99
N SER A 19 14.76 19.42 -32.83
CA SER A 19 14.09 19.50 -31.55
C SER A 19 14.88 18.57 -30.63
N ALA A 20 15.83 19.18 -29.92
CA ALA A 20 16.35 18.63 -28.69
C ALA A 20 15.15 18.05 -27.96
N SER A 21 15.20 16.74 -27.74
CA SER A 21 14.25 16.04 -26.90
C SER A 21 14.38 16.71 -25.53
N GLU A 22 13.54 17.73 -25.33
CA GLU A 22 13.35 18.38 -24.05
C GLU A 22 13.00 17.23 -23.13
N LYS A 23 13.96 16.88 -22.27
CA LYS A 23 13.71 15.91 -21.21
C LYS A 23 12.68 16.58 -20.33
N THR A 24 11.41 16.42 -20.68
CA THR A 24 10.29 16.66 -19.80
C THR A 24 10.49 15.65 -18.67
N THR A 25 11.26 16.03 -17.65
CA THR A 25 11.08 15.43 -16.33
C THR A 25 9.58 15.48 -16.13
N PRO A 26 8.88 14.32 -16.07
CA PRO A 26 7.43 14.37 -16.02
C PRO A 26 7.09 15.25 -14.83
N ALA A 27 6.33 16.32 -15.06
CA ALA A 27 5.92 17.25 -14.00
C ALA A 27 5.27 16.52 -12.79
N ALA A 28 4.88 15.26 -13.01
CA ALA A 28 4.42 14.29 -12.02
C ALA A 28 5.37 14.04 -10.84
N LEU A 29 6.69 14.23 -10.97
CA LEU A 29 7.67 13.94 -9.90
C LEU A 29 8.42 15.18 -9.37
N ALA A 30 7.90 16.39 -9.59
CA ALA A 30 8.59 17.63 -9.23
C ALA A 30 8.44 18.05 -7.74
N ALA A 31 7.64 17.35 -6.94
CA ALA A 31 7.40 17.70 -5.54
C ALA A 31 8.50 17.15 -4.60
N ASP A 32 8.86 17.92 -3.56
CA ASP A 32 9.92 17.59 -2.58
C ASP A 32 9.81 16.18 -1.98
N ARG A 33 8.59 15.65 -1.84
CA ARG A 33 8.37 14.28 -1.34
C ARG A 33 9.06 13.21 -2.19
N TYR A 34 9.26 13.46 -3.48
CA TYR A 34 9.88 12.51 -4.40
C TYR A 34 11.42 12.49 -4.33
N GLU A 35 12.02 13.31 -3.47
CA GLU A 35 13.42 13.12 -3.06
C GLU A 35 13.62 11.79 -2.33
N LEU A 36 12.56 11.23 -1.73
CA LEU A 36 12.57 9.91 -1.13
C LEU A 36 12.26 8.85 -2.20
N ALA A 37 13.21 7.95 -2.46
CA ALA A 37 13.04 6.87 -3.46
C ALA A 37 11.76 6.04 -3.23
N LEU A 38 11.37 5.85 -1.97
CA LEU A 38 10.15 5.12 -1.61
C LEU A 38 8.86 5.81 -2.09
N GLU A 39 8.81 7.15 -2.11
CA GLU A 39 7.65 7.89 -2.62
C GLU A 39 7.51 7.73 -4.14
N VAL A 40 8.64 7.66 -4.86
CA VAL A 40 8.65 7.34 -6.29
C VAL A 40 8.16 5.91 -6.55
N LEU A 41 8.57 4.95 -5.71
CA LEU A 41 8.12 3.57 -5.80
C LEU A 41 6.62 3.43 -5.54
N PHE A 42 6.08 4.14 -4.54
CA PHE A 42 4.63 4.16 -4.31
C PHE A 42 3.86 4.80 -5.46
N GLU A 43 4.38 5.87 -6.06
CA GLU A 43 3.75 6.50 -7.24
C GLU A 43 3.72 5.52 -8.43
N ALA A 44 4.82 4.80 -8.66
CA ALA A 44 4.91 3.78 -9.69
C ALA A 44 3.96 2.60 -9.42
N PHE A 45 3.90 2.13 -8.18
CA PHE A 45 3.00 1.05 -7.75
C PHE A 45 1.53 1.43 -7.95
N ASP A 46 1.12 2.62 -7.49
CA ASP A 46 -0.24 3.12 -7.66
C ASP A 46 -0.60 3.28 -9.14
N ARG A 47 0.33 3.73 -9.99
CA ARG A 47 0.12 3.80 -11.43
C ARG A 47 -0.13 2.43 -12.05
N VAL A 48 0.62 1.41 -11.64
CA VAL A 48 0.45 0.03 -12.12
C VAL A 48 -0.90 -0.53 -11.68
N LEU A 49 -1.30 -0.32 -10.43
CA LEU A 49 -2.58 -0.81 -9.90
C LEU A 49 -3.80 -0.08 -10.47
N SER A 50 -3.72 1.24 -10.63
CA SER A 50 -4.82 2.08 -11.10
C SER A 50 -5.01 2.03 -12.63
N GLY A 51 -3.98 1.62 -13.37
CA GLY A 51 -4.04 1.48 -14.82
C GLY A 51 -4.37 2.80 -15.54
N PRO A 52 -5.15 2.78 -16.64
CA PRO A 52 -5.43 3.96 -17.47
C PRO A 52 -6.18 5.10 -16.75
N GLN A 53 -6.81 4.82 -15.60
CA GLN A 53 -7.57 5.80 -14.81
C GLN A 53 -6.69 6.56 -13.81
N TRP A 54 -5.40 6.24 -13.76
CA TRP A 54 -4.48 6.88 -12.85
C TRP A 54 -4.34 8.39 -13.14
N THR A 55 -4.39 9.19 -12.07
CA THR A 55 -4.17 10.64 -12.13
C THR A 55 -3.08 11.04 -11.14
N PRO A 56 -2.08 11.83 -11.57
CA PRO A 56 -1.02 12.29 -10.69
C PRO A 56 -1.52 13.37 -9.72
N GLY A 57 -1.02 13.33 -8.49
CA GLY A 57 -1.26 14.37 -7.48
C GLY A 57 -2.61 14.29 -6.76
N GLY A 58 -2.77 15.09 -5.70
CA GLY A 58 -4.01 15.23 -4.91
C GLY A 58 -3.94 14.64 -3.50
N ARG A 59 -3.47 13.40 -3.35
CA ARG A 59 -3.24 12.75 -2.05
C ARG A 59 -1.85 12.10 -2.00
N PRO A 60 -1.22 11.93 -0.83
CA PRO A 60 0.02 11.18 -0.71
C PRO A 60 -0.05 9.79 -1.38
N PRO A 61 0.99 9.35 -2.11
CA PRO A 61 1.03 8.05 -2.80
C PRO A 61 0.80 6.87 -1.84
N VAL A 62 1.36 6.94 -0.63
CA VAL A 62 1.17 5.94 0.43
C VAL A 62 -0.32 5.76 0.81
N ASP A 63 -1.09 6.84 0.86
CA ASP A 63 -2.52 6.76 1.21
C ASP A 63 -3.34 6.08 0.12
N ARG A 64 -2.96 6.29 -1.15
CA ARG A 64 -3.61 5.66 -2.30
C ARG A 64 -3.27 4.19 -2.38
N ALA A 65 -1.99 3.84 -2.16
CA ALA A 65 -1.56 2.45 -2.01
C ALA A 65 -2.33 1.74 -0.88
N LEU A 66 -2.52 2.41 0.27
CA LEU A 66 -3.29 1.84 1.37
C LEU A 66 -4.78 1.64 1.02
N ASP A 67 -5.38 2.55 0.25
CA ASP A 67 -6.76 2.36 -0.22
C ASP A 67 -6.90 1.19 -1.20
N HIS A 68 -5.85 0.85 -1.96
CA HIS A 68 -5.80 -0.39 -2.76
C HIS A 68 -5.73 -1.63 -1.87
N GLU A 69 -4.87 -1.64 -0.86
CA GLU A 69 -4.78 -2.75 0.10
C GLU A 69 -6.11 -3.00 0.81
N ARG A 70 -6.79 -1.95 1.27
CA ARG A 70 -8.13 -2.08 1.89
C ARG A 70 -9.14 -2.69 0.94
N ARG A 71 -9.09 -2.33 -0.34
CA ARG A 71 -9.93 -2.94 -1.39
C ARG A 71 -9.58 -4.41 -1.56
N TYR A 72 -8.29 -4.75 -1.61
CA TYR A 72 -7.81 -6.12 -1.71
C TYR A 72 -8.28 -6.98 -0.52
N TRP A 73 -8.18 -6.47 0.71
CA TRP A 73 -8.66 -7.17 1.91
C TRP A 73 -10.15 -7.43 1.86
N ARG A 74 -10.95 -6.45 1.44
CA ARG A 74 -12.41 -6.62 1.28
C ARG A 74 -12.75 -7.68 0.22
N THR A 75 -11.94 -7.81 -0.82
CA THR A 75 -12.18 -8.80 -1.89
C THR A 75 -11.69 -10.21 -1.54
N THR A 76 -10.67 -10.34 -0.70
CA THR A 76 -10.07 -11.64 -0.34
C THR A 76 -10.56 -12.18 0.99
N ALA A 77 -11.17 -11.34 1.83
CA ALA A 77 -11.73 -11.76 3.11
C ALA A 77 -12.73 -12.93 2.92
N PRO A 78 -12.66 -13.97 3.77
CA PRO A 78 -13.58 -15.10 3.67
C PRO A 78 -15.03 -14.64 3.90
N THR A 79 -15.93 -14.97 2.96
CA THR A 79 -17.34 -14.55 2.99
C THR A 79 -18.15 -15.16 4.15
N GLY A 80 -17.67 -16.26 4.73
CA GLY A 80 -18.29 -16.91 5.89
C GLY A 80 -17.75 -16.47 7.26
N LEU A 81 -16.77 -15.56 7.30
CA LEU A 81 -16.19 -15.09 8.55
C LEU A 81 -17.12 -14.05 9.17
N GLY A 82 -17.68 -14.35 10.35
CA GLY A 82 -18.68 -13.53 11.06
C GLY A 82 -18.19 -12.18 11.59
N VAL A 83 -17.10 -11.65 11.03
CA VAL A 83 -16.41 -10.45 11.49
C VAL A 83 -16.65 -9.28 10.53
N GLY A 84 -16.81 -8.09 11.08
CA GLY A 84 -16.97 -6.86 10.30
C GLY A 84 -15.68 -6.39 9.63
N GLU A 85 -15.81 -5.46 8.67
CA GLU A 85 -14.67 -4.87 7.96
C GLU A 85 -13.66 -4.20 8.91
N ALA A 86 -14.15 -3.46 9.91
CA ALA A 86 -13.28 -2.84 10.92
C ALA A 86 -12.43 -3.88 11.69
N VAL A 87 -13.02 -5.02 12.07
CA VAL A 87 -12.29 -6.09 12.78
C VAL A 87 -11.20 -6.68 11.89
N ARG A 88 -11.49 -6.88 10.60
CA ARG A 88 -10.49 -7.34 9.63
C ARG A 88 -9.35 -6.34 9.48
N GLU A 89 -9.66 -5.06 9.35
CA GLU A 89 -8.67 -3.99 9.21
C GLU A 89 -7.77 -3.90 10.44
N TRP A 90 -8.36 -3.97 11.64
CA TRP A 90 -7.61 -4.04 12.90
C TRP A 90 -6.75 -5.30 13.02
N SER A 91 -7.22 -6.44 12.51
CA SER A 91 -6.43 -7.68 12.52
C SER A 91 -5.18 -7.56 11.65
N VAL A 92 -5.28 -6.91 10.48
CA VAL A 92 -4.11 -6.59 9.64
C VAL A 92 -3.19 -5.59 10.34
N GLY A 93 -3.74 -4.58 11.03
CA GLY A 93 -2.95 -3.62 11.80
C GLY A 93 -2.16 -4.28 12.94
N LEU A 94 -2.78 -5.18 13.70
CA LEU A 94 -2.10 -5.96 14.75
C LEU A 94 -1.01 -6.87 14.18
N ALA A 95 -1.31 -7.58 13.09
CA ALA A 95 -0.33 -8.38 12.35
C ALA A 95 0.86 -7.54 11.87
N THR A 96 0.60 -6.29 11.47
CA THR A 96 1.64 -5.36 11.03
C THR A 96 2.52 -4.88 12.19
N LEU A 97 1.95 -4.73 13.38
CA LEU A 97 2.66 -4.24 14.56
C LEU A 97 3.52 -5.30 15.25
N ALA A 98 3.06 -6.55 15.29
CA ALA A 98 3.67 -7.58 16.13
C ALA A 98 3.88 -8.93 15.43
N GLY A 99 3.32 -9.15 14.24
CA GLY A 99 3.39 -10.43 13.54
C GLY A 99 2.88 -11.61 14.38
N ALA A 100 3.10 -12.82 13.89
CA ALA A 100 2.98 -14.03 14.69
C ALA A 100 3.78 -15.17 14.07
N VAL A 101 4.67 -15.78 14.85
CA VAL A 101 5.50 -16.91 14.41
C VAL A 101 4.72 -18.22 14.45
N THR A 102 3.83 -18.38 15.43
CA THR A 102 3.08 -19.63 15.67
C THR A 102 1.57 -19.42 15.77
N GLU A 103 0.79 -20.50 15.62
CA GLU A 103 -0.67 -20.48 15.79
C GLU A 103 -1.10 -19.95 17.18
N PRO A 104 -0.49 -20.38 18.31
CA PRO A 104 -0.76 -19.77 19.62
C PRO A 104 -0.47 -18.27 19.69
N ASP A 105 0.54 -17.79 18.97
CA ASP A 105 0.90 -16.38 18.95
C ASP A 105 -0.16 -15.56 18.18
N ALA A 106 -0.62 -16.09 17.05
CA ALA A 106 -1.70 -15.51 16.27
C ALA A 106 -3.03 -15.50 17.05
N ASP A 107 -3.35 -16.59 17.77
CA ASP A 107 -4.54 -16.66 18.61
C ASP A 107 -4.51 -15.59 19.71
N ARG A 108 -3.37 -15.44 20.42
CA ARG A 108 -3.18 -14.40 21.44
C ARG A 108 -3.27 -13.00 20.85
N LEU A 109 -2.61 -12.76 19.72
CA LEU A 109 -2.64 -11.47 19.04
C LEU A 109 -4.07 -11.06 18.69
N LEU A 110 -4.83 -11.96 18.07
CA LEU A 110 -6.21 -11.67 17.66
C LEU A 110 -7.17 -11.56 18.84
N SER A 111 -6.89 -12.25 19.96
CA SER A 111 -7.70 -12.13 21.18
C SER A 111 -7.69 -10.73 21.83
N ILE A 112 -6.74 -9.87 21.45
CA ILE A 112 -6.68 -8.46 21.89
C ILE A 112 -7.91 -7.68 21.42
N LEU A 113 -8.46 -8.01 20.25
CA LEU A 113 -9.64 -7.33 19.72
C LEU A 113 -10.88 -7.78 20.50
N PRO A 114 -11.63 -6.88 21.17
CA PRO A 114 -12.78 -7.27 21.98
C PRO A 114 -13.82 -8.14 21.25
N PRO A 115 -14.16 -7.89 19.96
CA PRO A 115 -15.06 -8.76 19.21
C PRO A 115 -14.53 -10.18 18.98
N LEU A 116 -13.22 -10.41 19.18
CA LEU A 116 -12.54 -11.68 18.94
C LEU A 116 -12.14 -12.42 20.23
N ALA A 117 -12.29 -11.81 21.41
CA ALA A 117 -11.76 -12.33 22.66
C ALA A 117 -12.22 -13.77 22.98
N ASP A 118 -13.50 -14.08 22.75
CA ASP A 118 -14.11 -15.36 23.12
C ASP A 118 -14.57 -16.22 21.92
N VAL A 119 -14.11 -15.89 20.71
CA VAL A 119 -14.56 -16.54 19.46
C VAL A 119 -13.40 -17.20 18.70
N ALA A 120 -12.98 -18.37 19.18
CA ALA A 120 -11.80 -19.08 18.68
C ALA A 120 -11.91 -19.48 17.20
N ALA A 121 -13.11 -19.81 16.71
CA ALA A 121 -13.29 -20.21 15.30
C ALA A 121 -13.03 -19.04 14.34
N GLU A 122 -13.49 -17.84 14.70
CA GLU A 122 -13.27 -16.60 13.98
C GLU A 122 -11.80 -16.20 14.00
N ARG A 123 -11.10 -16.39 15.12
CA ARG A 123 -9.64 -16.17 15.20
C ARG A 123 -8.85 -17.13 14.32
N ALA A 124 -9.20 -18.41 14.30
CA ALA A 124 -8.57 -19.39 13.41
C ALA A 124 -8.82 -19.03 11.93
N GLY A 125 -10.05 -18.64 11.58
CA GLY A 125 -10.39 -18.20 10.23
C GLY A 125 -9.65 -16.91 9.81
N LEU A 126 -9.50 -15.95 10.73
CA LEU A 126 -8.69 -14.75 10.50
C LEU A 126 -7.21 -15.08 10.35
N THR A 127 -6.67 -15.99 11.15
CA THR A 127 -5.26 -16.41 11.09
C THR A 127 -4.95 -17.03 9.73
N ALA A 128 -5.80 -17.94 9.24
CA ALA A 128 -5.66 -18.53 7.92
C ALA A 128 -5.73 -17.48 6.80
N TRP A 129 -6.64 -16.50 6.92
CA TRP A 129 -6.72 -15.41 5.96
C TRP A 129 -5.47 -14.52 5.99
N LEU A 130 -5.00 -14.09 7.16
CA LEU A 130 -3.81 -13.26 7.32
C LEU A 130 -2.54 -13.94 6.79
N THR A 131 -2.40 -15.24 7.05
CA THR A 131 -1.32 -16.08 6.49
C THR A 131 -1.31 -16.04 4.95
N SER A 132 -2.47 -15.92 4.32
CA SER A 132 -2.59 -15.85 2.86
C SER A 132 -2.29 -14.48 2.25
N LEU A 133 -2.30 -13.40 3.04
CA LEU A 133 -2.18 -12.03 2.51
C LEU A 133 -0.75 -11.72 2.04
N TYR A 134 0.22 -12.01 2.90
CA TYR A 134 1.62 -11.66 2.67
C TYR A 134 2.52 -12.87 2.95
N SER A 135 3.32 -13.23 1.96
CA SER A 135 4.37 -14.25 2.11
C SER A 135 5.50 -13.75 2.99
N GLY A 136 6.04 -14.60 3.85
CA GLY A 136 7.22 -14.29 4.64
C GLY A 136 7.58 -15.45 5.58
N PRO A 137 8.58 -15.23 6.46
CA PRO A 137 9.11 -16.28 7.34
C PRO A 137 8.18 -16.63 8.51
N GLU A 138 7.26 -15.74 8.87
CA GLU A 138 6.33 -15.93 9.99
C GLU A 138 5.02 -16.56 9.51
N LEU A 139 4.22 -17.07 10.46
CA LEU A 139 2.86 -17.52 10.16
C LEU A 139 2.00 -16.35 9.68
N VAL A 140 2.05 -15.24 10.41
CA VAL A 140 1.35 -14.00 10.05
C VAL A 140 2.39 -12.90 9.86
N ASN A 141 2.53 -12.44 8.61
CA ASN A 141 3.54 -11.45 8.24
C ASN A 141 2.96 -10.03 8.21
N PRO A 142 3.77 -9.01 8.52
CA PRO A 142 3.32 -7.62 8.52
C PRO A 142 3.05 -7.09 7.11
N LEU A 143 2.21 -6.05 7.01
CA LEU A 143 2.08 -5.26 5.78
C LEU A 143 3.41 -4.58 5.45
N ARG A 144 3.95 -4.86 4.26
CA ARG A 144 5.16 -4.23 3.73
C ARG A 144 4.81 -3.35 2.52
N PRO A 145 5.61 -2.32 2.23
CA PRO A 145 6.77 -1.83 3.01
C PRO A 145 6.35 -1.09 4.29
N ASP A 146 7.28 -0.91 5.23
CA ASP A 146 7.03 -0.40 6.59
C ASP A 146 6.23 0.89 6.61
N ARG A 147 6.55 1.83 5.73
CA ARG A 147 5.84 3.12 5.62
C ARG A 147 4.35 2.96 5.31
N LEU A 148 3.95 1.90 4.62
CA LEU A 148 2.54 1.57 4.38
C LEU A 148 1.90 1.00 5.64
N GLY A 149 2.62 0.18 6.38
CA GLY A 149 2.22 -0.31 7.70
C GLY A 149 2.06 0.81 8.73
N GLU A 150 2.99 1.76 8.78
CA GLU A 150 2.92 2.96 9.62
C GLU A 150 1.68 3.80 9.29
N ALA A 151 1.40 4.01 7.99
CA ALA A 151 0.22 4.74 7.54
C ALA A 151 -1.09 4.01 7.95
N LEU A 152 -1.12 2.68 7.86
CA LEU A 152 -2.24 1.86 8.35
C LEU A 152 -2.44 2.05 9.85
N VAL A 153 -1.38 1.88 10.65
CA VAL A 153 -1.44 2.00 12.10
C VAL A 153 -1.88 3.40 12.51
N ALA A 154 -1.30 4.45 11.92
CA ALA A 154 -1.69 5.84 12.20
C ALA A 154 -3.19 6.06 11.93
N ARG A 155 -3.71 5.56 10.81
CA ARG A 155 -5.13 5.65 10.47
C ARG A 155 -6.02 4.89 11.44
N LEU A 156 -5.63 3.69 11.84
CA LEU A 156 -6.38 2.89 12.80
C LEU A 156 -6.46 3.59 14.16
N LEU A 157 -5.33 4.09 14.67
CA LEU A 157 -5.28 4.81 15.94
C LEU A 157 -6.11 6.10 15.92
N ASP A 158 -6.14 6.83 14.81
CA ASP A 158 -6.97 8.05 14.65
C ASP A 158 -8.48 7.74 14.76
N THR A 159 -8.90 6.55 14.31
CA THR A 159 -10.31 6.11 14.38
C THR A 159 -10.67 5.36 15.67
N ALA A 160 -9.68 5.02 16.50
CA ALA A 160 -9.88 4.24 17.71
C ALA A 160 -10.45 5.10 18.86
N PRO A 161 -11.44 4.61 19.63
CA PRO A 161 -11.83 5.24 20.87
C PRO A 161 -10.62 5.41 21.81
N GLY A 162 -10.39 6.64 22.29
CA GLY A 162 -9.24 6.95 23.15
C GLY A 162 -7.87 6.80 22.47
N GLY A 163 -7.81 6.90 21.13
CA GLY A 163 -6.57 6.86 20.35
C GLY A 163 -5.89 5.49 20.35
N GLY A 164 -6.60 4.42 20.70
CA GLY A 164 -6.07 3.05 20.69
C GLY A 164 -5.11 2.72 21.84
N ALA A 165 -4.94 3.62 22.82
CA ALA A 165 -3.99 3.45 23.92
C ALA A 165 -4.22 2.16 24.73
N ALA A 166 -5.47 1.80 25.00
CA ALA A 166 -5.81 0.55 25.70
C ALA A 166 -5.41 -0.69 24.90
N LEU A 167 -5.61 -0.67 23.58
CA LEU A 167 -5.25 -1.77 22.69
C LEU A 167 -3.74 -1.92 22.59
N LEU A 168 -3.01 -0.82 22.39
CA LEU A 168 -1.53 -0.83 22.38
C LEU A 168 -0.95 -1.28 23.72
N THR A 169 -1.54 -0.86 24.84
CA THR A 169 -1.12 -1.32 26.18
C THR A 169 -1.27 -2.82 26.34
N THR A 170 -2.34 -3.41 25.79
CA THR A 170 -2.53 -4.87 25.79
C THR A 170 -1.55 -5.56 24.86
N LEU A 171 -1.30 -4.99 23.69
CA LEU A 171 -0.31 -5.49 22.73
C LEU A 171 1.10 -5.57 23.34
N PHE A 172 1.55 -4.51 24.00
CA PHE A 172 2.86 -4.47 24.66
C PHE A 172 2.99 -5.39 25.88
N LYS A 173 1.89 -6.00 26.34
CA LYS A 173 1.91 -7.03 27.39
C LYS A 173 1.94 -8.44 26.82
N LEU A 174 1.90 -8.61 25.50
CA LEU A 174 2.03 -9.93 24.91
C LEU A 174 3.39 -10.53 25.29
N PRO A 175 3.41 -11.80 25.74
CA PRO A 175 4.63 -12.47 26.13
C PRO A 175 5.37 -12.94 24.87
N ALA A 176 6.06 -12.04 24.19
CA ALA A 176 7.06 -12.42 23.19
C ALA A 176 8.03 -11.26 22.93
N ASP A 177 9.21 -11.36 23.53
CA ASP A 177 10.37 -10.58 23.11
C ASP A 177 10.81 -10.95 21.67
N GLU A 178 10.31 -12.08 21.12
CA GLU A 178 10.53 -12.53 19.74
C GLU A 178 9.52 -11.95 18.73
N GLN A 179 8.38 -11.40 19.17
CA GLN A 179 7.40 -10.74 18.28
C GLN A 179 7.80 -9.29 17.94
N ILE A 180 8.69 -8.69 18.73
CA ILE A 180 9.25 -7.35 18.47
C ILE A 180 10.67 -7.49 17.92
N ALA A 181 10.83 -8.23 16.84
CA ALA A 181 12.06 -8.15 16.05
C ALA A 181 11.77 -8.73 14.69
N HIS A 182 11.63 -7.87 13.68
CA HIS A 182 12.14 -8.01 12.31
C HIS A 182 11.59 -6.84 11.50
N CYS A 183 12.13 -5.63 11.72
CA CYS A 183 12.03 -4.54 10.73
C CYS A 183 13.16 -4.72 9.71
#